data_AF-A0AAW9IWM3-F1
#
_entry.id   AF-A0AAW9IWM3-F1
#
_cell.length_a   1.000
_cell.length_b   1.000
_cell.length_c   1.000
_cell.angle_alpha   90.00
_cell.angle_beta   90.00
_cell.angle_gamma   90.00
#
_symmetry.space_group_name_H-M   'P 1'
#
loop_
_entity.id
_entity.type
_entity.pdbx_description
1 polymer ?
#
loop_
_entity_poly.entity_id
_entity_poly.type
_entity_poly.pdbx_seq_one_letter_code
_entity_poly.pdbx_strand_id
1 'polypeptide(L)'
;MGFFSIFMTGIGLSMDAFAVSLAKGICLKEDEFKYSFRVALFFGGFQAFMPLLGWWCGRYFESYIKSFDHWIAFILLGIIGGKML
;
A
#
# COMPACT_ATOMS: atom_id res chain seq x y z
N MET A 1 -12.00 -6.58 -9.61
CA MET A 1 -11.32 -5.28 -9.42
C MET A 1 -11.68 -4.38 -10.59
N GLY A 2 -12.21 -3.19 -10.33
CA GLY A 2 -12.52 -2.22 -11.40
C GLY A 2 -11.24 -1.60 -11.96
N PHE A 3 -11.22 -1.34 -13.26
CA PHE A 3 -10.09 -0.71 -13.96
C PHE A 3 -9.64 0.60 -13.28
N PHE A 4 -10.61 1.36 -12.76
CA PHE A 4 -10.39 2.61 -12.03
C PHE A 4 -9.56 2.44 -10.74
N SER A 5 -9.76 1.37 -9.98
CA SER A 5 -8.99 1.11 -8.75
C SER A 5 -7.54 0.80 -9.06
N ILE A 6 -7.28 -0.02 -10.09
CA ILE A 6 -5.91 -0.36 -10.53
C ILE A 6 -5.19 0.90 -11.01
N PHE A 7 -5.90 1.75 -11.75
CA PHE A 7 -5.39 3.03 -12.22
C PHE A 7 -5.05 3.98 -11.07
N MET A 8 -5.94 4.15 -10.09
CA MET A 8 -5.68 4.96 -8.89
C MET A 8 -4.52 4.42 -8.05
N THR A 9 -4.40 3.10 -7.89
CA THR A 9 -3.28 2.47 -7.18
C THR A 9 -1.96 2.72 -7.90
N GLY A 10 -1.93 2.62 -9.23
CA GLY A 10 -0.74 2.93 -10.03
C GLY A 10 -0.31 4.39 -9.92
N ILE A 11 -1.27 5.32 -9.93
CA ILE A 11 -1.00 6.76 -9.70
C ILE A 11 -0.46 7.00 -8.29
N GLY A 12 -1.06 6.38 -7.27
CA GLY A 12 -0.60 6.49 -5.88
C GLY A 12 0.84 6.01 -5.68
N LEU A 13 1.15 4.82 -6.21
CA LEU A 13 2.51 4.25 -6.16
C LEU A 13 3.54 5.12 -6.91
N SER A 14 3.11 5.79 -7.99
CA SER A 14 3.97 6.67 -8.79
C SER A 14 4.25 8.01 -8.09
N MET A 15 3.26 8.58 -7.38
CA MET A 15 3.42 9.82 -6.61
C MET A 15 4.49 9.70 -5.53
N ASP A 16 4.55 8.56 -4.85
CA ASP A 16 5.49 8.32 -3.77
C ASP A 16 6.95 8.20 -4.28
N ALA A 17 7.17 7.50 -5.40
CA ALA A 17 8.46 7.47 -6.08
C ALA A 17 8.87 8.85 -6.65
N PHE A 18 7.90 9.62 -7.14
CA PHE A 18 8.12 10.98 -7.63
C PHE A 18 8.54 11.95 -6.52
N ALA A 19 7.91 11.86 -5.35
CA ALA A 19 8.26 12.68 -4.18
C ALA A 19 9.70 12.43 -3.73
N VAL A 20 10.13 11.16 -3.67
CA VAL A 20 11.51 10.80 -3.32
C VAL A 20 12.51 11.30 -4.36
N SER A 21 12.19 11.19 -5.66
CA SER A 21 13.05 11.71 -6.74
C SER A 21 13.18 13.23 -6.70
N LEU A 22 12.10 13.96 -6.39
CA LEU A 22 12.14 15.43 -6.23
C LEU A 22 12.93 15.84 -4.99
N ALA A 23 12.69 15.21 -3.85
CA ALA A 23 13.41 15.50 -2.60
C ALA A 23 14.92 15.28 -2.75
N LYS A 24 15.33 14.18 -3.40
CA LYS A 24 16.74 13.93 -3.76
C LYS A 24 17.25 14.93 -4.79
N GLY A 25 16.50 15.19 -5.87
CA GLY A 25 16.90 16.09 -6.95
C GLY A 25 17.17 17.54 -6.50
N ILE A 26 16.41 18.04 -5.53
CA ILE A 26 16.58 19.39 -4.97
C ILE A 26 17.76 19.45 -3.99
N CYS A 27 18.11 18.33 -3.35
CA CYS A 27 19.11 18.29 -2.28
C CYS A 27 20.52 17.87 -2.76
N LEU A 28 20.68 17.52 -4.05
CA LEU A 28 21.91 16.91 -4.56
C LEU A 28 23.03 17.94 -4.85
N LYS A 29 24.07 17.93 -4.00
CA LYS A 29 25.41 18.48 -4.26
C LYS A 29 26.33 17.33 -4.70
N GLU A 30 26.59 17.27 -6.01
CA GLU A 30 27.64 16.56 -6.78
C GLU A 30 28.03 15.08 -6.48
N ASP A 31 27.93 14.53 -5.26
CA ASP A 31 28.51 13.20 -4.91
C ASP A 31 27.48 12.08 -4.58
N GLU A 32 26.18 12.34 -4.61
CA GLU A 32 25.17 11.38 -4.12
C GLU A 32 24.63 10.37 -5.16
N PHE A 33 25.19 10.28 -6.37
CA PHE A 33 24.63 9.40 -7.42
C PHE A 33 24.57 7.92 -6.97
N LYS A 34 25.57 7.46 -6.22
CA LYS A 34 25.60 6.13 -5.59
C LYS A 34 24.51 5.95 -4.53
N TYR A 35 24.22 6.99 -3.75
CA TYR A 35 23.17 6.97 -2.73
C TYR A 35 21.78 7.02 -3.36
N SER A 36 21.58 7.84 -4.39
CA SER A 36 20.34 7.90 -5.16
C SER A 36 20.02 6.55 -5.80
N PHE A 37 21.03 5.88 -6.37
CA PHE A 37 20.85 4.54 -6.94
C PHE A 37 20.47 3.51 -5.87
N ARG A 38 21.12 3.53 -4.70
CA ARG A 38 20.79 2.62 -3.61
C ARG A 38 19.39 2.90 -3.05
N VAL A 39 19.00 4.17 -2.90
CA VAL A 39 17.63 4.54 -2.47
C VAL A 39 16.60 4.13 -3.52
N ALA A 40 16.81 4.39 -4.81
CA ALA A 40 15.89 4.00 -5.87
C ALA A 40 15.70 2.47 -5.93
N LEU A 41 16.77 1.70 -5.74
CA LEU A 41 16.74 0.24 -5.78
C LEU A 41 16.01 -0.35 -4.56
N PHE A 42 16.28 0.16 -3.36
CA PHE A 42 15.56 -0.25 -2.16
C PHE A 42 14.11 0.24 -2.18
N PHE A 43 13.86 1.52 -2.46
CA PHE A 43 12.53 2.11 -2.47
C PHE A 43 11.66 1.44 -3.54
N GLY A 44 12.10 1.39 -4.79
CA GLY A 44 11.36 0.71 -5.87
C GLY A 44 11.20 -0.79 -5.65
N GLY A 45 12.20 -1.46 -5.09
CA GLY A 45 12.12 -2.87 -4.72
C GLY A 45 11.03 -3.14 -3.68
N PHE A 46 11.01 -2.37 -2.59
CA PHE A 46 9.97 -2.46 -1.56
C PHE A 46 8.60 -1.98 -2.07
N GLN A 47 8.56 -0.97 -2.95
CA GLN A 47 7.35 -0.45 -3.62
C GLN A 47 6.63 -1.53 -4.44
N ALA A 48 7.38 -2.40 -5.11
CA ALA A 48 6.83 -3.53 -5.85
C ALA A 48 6.53 -4.73 -4.94
N PHE A 49 7.40 -4.96 -3.94
CA PHE A 49 7.26 -6.08 -3.02
C PHE A 49 6.02 -5.97 -2.12
N MET A 50 5.66 -4.77 -1.68
CA MET A 50 4.50 -4.52 -0.82
C MET A 50 3.16 -4.93 -1.46
N PRO A 51 2.78 -4.47 -2.67
CA PRO A 51 1.57 -4.92 -3.35
C PRO A 51 1.64 -6.39 -3.79
N LEU A 52 2.82 -6.94 -4.09
CA LEU A 52 3.00 -8.38 -4.35
C LEU A 52 2.69 -9.22 -3.11
N LEU A 53 3.26 -8.86 -1.95
CA LEU A 53 2.95 -9.49 -0.67
C LEU A 53 1.49 -9.30 -0.29
N GLY A 54 0.95 -8.10 -0.48
CA GLY A 54 -0.45 -7.79 -0.21
C GLY A 54 -1.41 -8.62 -1.06
N TRP A 55 -1.09 -8.85 -2.33
CA TRP A 55 -1.84 -9.74 -3.21
C TRP A 55 -1.71 -11.21 -2.78
N TRP A 56 -0.50 -11.64 -2.42
CA TRP A 56 -0.24 -13.02 -2.02
C TRP A 56 -0.91 -13.36 -0.68
N CYS A 57 -0.67 -12.56 0.36
CA CYS A 57 -1.38 -12.65 1.64
C CYS A 57 -2.88 -12.46 1.46
N GLY A 58 -3.31 -11.50 0.65
CA GLY A 58 -4.73 -11.23 0.38
C GLY A 58 -5.46 -12.42 -0.23
N ARG A 59 -4.83 -13.17 -1.14
CA ARG A 59 -5.39 -14.41 -1.71
C ARG A 59 -5.54 -15.53 -0.69
N TYR A 60 -4.60 -15.68 0.25
CA TYR A 60 -4.72 -16.65 1.34
C TYR A 60 -5.73 -16.20 2.40
N PHE A 61 -5.74 -14.91 2.71
CA PHE A 61 -6.69 -14.31 3.63
C PHE A 61 -8.11 -14.30 3.06
N GLU A 62 -8.35 -14.17 1.76
CA GLU A 62 -9.70 -14.19 1.17
C GLU A 62 -10.48 -15.47 1.55
N SER A 63 -9.79 -16.60 1.66
CA SER A 63 -10.37 -17.87 2.11
C SER A 63 -10.66 -17.91 3.62
N TYR A 64 -9.89 -17.19 4.43
CA TYR A 64 -10.08 -17.10 5.89
C TYR A 64 -11.05 -15.97 6.28
N ILE A 65 -11.04 -14.86 5.53
CA ILE A 65 -11.85 -13.65 5.75
C ILE A 65 -13.32 -13.95 5.49
N LYS A 66 -13.68 -14.81 4.52
CA LYS A 66 -15.09 -15.18 4.29
C LYS A 66 -15.79 -15.78 5.52
N SER A 67 -15.04 -16.44 6.42
CA SER A 67 -15.60 -16.93 7.69
C SER A 67 -15.56 -15.88 8.81
N PHE A 68 -14.57 -14.99 8.81
CA PHE A 68 -14.41 -13.95 9.85
C PHE A 68 -15.25 -12.69 9.63
N ASP A 69 -15.58 -12.35 8.38
CA ASP A 69 -16.34 -11.15 8.00
C ASP A 69 -17.72 -11.12 8.69
N HIS A 70 -18.38 -12.28 8.80
CA HIS A 70 -19.68 -12.38 9.48
C HIS A 70 -19.59 -12.09 10.98
N TRP A 71 -18.55 -12.59 11.67
CA TRP A 71 -18.34 -12.36 13.11
C TRP A 71 -17.93 -10.92 13.43
N ILE A 72 -17.09 -10.31 12.58
CA ILE A 72 -16.65 -8.92 12.74
C ILE A 72 -17.79 -7.94 12.45
N ALA A 73 -18.57 -8.18 11.40
CA ALA A 73 -19.77 -7.40 11.12
C ALA A 73 -20.81 -7.51 12.26
N PHE A 74 -20.97 -8.71 12.84
CA PHE A 74 -21.87 -8.94 13.97
C PHE A 74 -21.44 -8.19 15.24
N ILE A 75 -20.15 -8.19 15.57
CA ILE A 75 -19.60 -7.42 16.71
C ILE A 75 -19.75 -5.91 16.46
N LEU A 76 -19.44 -5.42 15.26
CA LEU A 76 -19.58 -3.99 14.95
C LEU A 76 -21.04 -3.53 14.98
N LEU A 77 -21.97 -4.30 14.39
CA LEU A 77 -23.41 -4.01 14.46
C LEU A 77 -23.94 -4.10 15.89
N GLY A 78 -23.46 -5.04 16.69
CA GLY A 78 -23.81 -5.14 18.11
C GLY A 78 -23.37 -3.90 18.90
N ILE A 79 -22.16 -3.41 18.66
CA ILE A 79 -21.65 -2.19 19.31
C ILE A 79 -22.40 -0.94 18.84
N ILE A 80 -22.67 -0.81 17.53
CA ILE A 80 -23.40 0.34 16.99
C ILE A 80 -24.87 0.32 17.43
N GLY A 81 -25.54 -0.83 17.37
CA GLY A 81 -26.93 -1.02 17.82
C GLY A 81 -27.08 -0.85 19.34
N GLY A 82 -26.10 -1.31 20.12
CA GLY A 82 -26.04 -1.07 21.56
C GLY A 82 -25.77 0.40 21.91
N LYS A 83 -25.08 1.15 21.05
CA LYS A 83 -24.89 2.61 21.19
C LYS A 83 -26.11 3.44 20.79
N MET A 84 -27.11 2.84 20.14
CA MET A 84 -28.34 3.52 19.71
C MET A 84 -29.48 3.40 20.72
N LEU A 85 -29.32 2.56 21.75
CA LEU A 85 -30.22 2.40 22.90
C LEU A 85 -29.70 3.22 24.08
#